data_AF-A0A6N8IYH2-F1
#
_entry.id   AF-A0A6N8IYH2-F1
#
_cell.length_a   1.000
_cell.length_b   1.000
_cell.length_c   1.000
_cell.angle_alpha   90.00
_cell.angle_beta   90.00
_cell.angle_gamma   90.00
#
_symmetry.space_group_name_H-M   'P 1'
#
loop_
_entity.id
_entity.type
_entity.pdbx_description
1 polymer ?
#
loop_
_entity_poly.entity_id
_entity_poly.type
_entity_poly.pdbx_seq_one_letter_code
_entity_poly.pdbx_strand_id
1 'polypeptide(L)' 'MGKKGRGRPGITLEDVRRACRELELQGRKVGPSNVRLELGTGSFDTIQEHLRTLGYATRPRPRKK' A
#
# COMPACT_ATOMS: atom_id res chain seq x y z
N MET A 1 19.65 9.67 0.25
CA MET A 1 19.38 8.53 1.17
C MET A 1 18.67 9.05 2.40
N GLY A 2 17.36 8.84 2.51
CA GLY A 2 16.51 9.36 3.59
C GLY A 2 16.58 8.53 4.87
N LYS A 3 17.16 9.16 5.90
CA LYS A 3 17.18 8.94 7.36
C LYS A 3 16.69 7.62 8.00
N LYS A 4 17.60 7.08 8.83
CA LYS A 4 17.37 6.15 9.96
C LYS A 4 16.55 6.82 11.08
N GLY A 5 15.49 6.14 11.52
CA GLY A 5 14.82 6.33 12.81
C GLY A 5 14.75 4.99 13.55
N ARG A 6 15.06 5.01 14.85
CA ARG A 6 15.11 3.85 15.76
C ARG A 6 13.67 3.51 16.22
N GLY A 7 13.37 2.22 16.34
CA GLY A 7 12.03 1.68 16.59
C GLY A 7 11.47 1.07 15.30
N ARG A 8 11.19 -0.25 15.30
CA ARG A 8 10.81 -1.05 14.11
C ARG A 8 10.02 -0.20 13.11
N PRO A 9 10.53 0.06 11.89
CA PRO A 9 9.77 0.86 10.95
C PRO A 9 8.50 0.06 10.65
N GLY A 10 7.36 0.53 11.18
CA GLY A 10 6.07 0.14 10.65
C GLY A 10 6.09 0.39 9.14
N ILE A 11 5.29 -0.40 8.42
CA ILE A 11 5.12 -0.31 6.96
C ILE A 11 5.29 1.13 6.48
N THR A 12 6.18 1.33 5.52
CA THR A 12 6.40 2.66 4.96
C THR A 12 5.46 2.93 3.78
N LEU A 13 5.28 4.21 3.44
CA LEU A 13 4.59 4.61 2.21
C LEU A 13 5.20 3.99 0.95
N GLU A 14 6.52 3.80 0.91
CA GLU A 14 7.21 3.19 -0.23
C GLU A 14 6.92 1.69 -0.34
N ASP A 15 6.88 0.99 0.80
CA ASP A 15 6.44 -0.41 0.85
C ASP A 15 5.02 -0.56 0.30
N VAL A 16 4.07 0.26 0.77
CA VAL A 16 2.68 0.28 0.28
C VAL A 16 2.61 0.59 -1.21
N ARG A 17 3.43 1.53 -1.70
CA ARG A 17 3.48 1.88 -3.11
C ARG A 17 4.02 0.73 -3.97
N ARG A 18 5.04 0.01 -3.48
CA ARG A 18 5.61 -1.14 -4.19
C ARG A 18 4.62 -2.29 -4.27
N ALA A 19 4.03 -2.68 -3.15
CA ALA A 19 2.99 -3.70 -3.10
C ALA A 19 1.78 -3.35 -3.98
N CYS A 20 1.37 -2.08 -3.98
CA CYS A 20 0.34 -1.60 -4.88
C CYS A 20 0.70 -1.82 -6.36
N ARG A 21 1.93 -1.48 -6.76
CA ARG A 21 2.39 -1.64 -8.13
C ARG A 21 2.48 -3.12 -8.53
N GLU A 22 2.90 -3.99 -7.62
CA GLU A 22 2.92 -5.45 -7.84
C GLU A 22 1.50 -6.00 -8.01
N LEU A 23 0.54 -5.55 -7.19
CA LEU A 23 -0.88 -5.92 -7.37
C LEU A 23 -1.43 -5.43 -8.71
N GLU A 24 -1.09 -4.22 -9.14
CA GLU A 24 -1.50 -3.70 -10.46
C GLU A 24 -0.90 -4.53 -11.61
N LEU A 25 0.38 -4.90 -11.51
CA LEU A 25 1.06 -5.75 -12.49
C LEU A 25 0.46 -7.17 -12.54
N GLN A 26 0.05 -7.71 -11.40
CA GLN A 26 -0.65 -8.99 -11.31
C GLN A 26 -2.12 -8.90 -11.77
N GLY A 27 -2.64 -7.70 -12.11
CA GLY A 27 -4.05 -7.49 -12.44
C GLY A 27 -5.01 -7.65 -11.25
N ARG A 28 -4.49 -7.62 -10.01
CA ARG A 28 -5.26 -7.78 -8.78
C ARG A 28 -5.73 -6.42 -8.29
N LYS A 29 -6.86 -6.41 -7.55
CA LYS A 29 -7.41 -5.18 -6.99
C LYS A 29 -6.47 -4.63 -5.91
N VAL A 30 -6.03 -3.38 -6.07
CA VAL A 30 -5.32 -2.66 -5.01
C VAL A 30 -6.31 -2.34 -3.90
N GLY A 31 -6.07 -2.90 -2.72
CA GLY A 31 -6.87 -2.65 -1.53
C GLY A 31 -6.06 -2.96 -0.28
N PRO A 32 -6.46 -2.42 0.89
CA PRO A 32 -5.70 -2.55 2.12
C PRO A 32 -5.44 -4.02 2.49
N SER A 33 -6.41 -4.91 2.27
CA SER A 33 -6.24 -6.35 2.51
C SER A 33 -5.21 -7.00 1.59
N ASN A 34 -5.24 -6.69 0.29
CA ASN A 34 -4.30 -7.27 -0.68
C ASN A 34 -2.90 -6.70 -0.51
N VAL A 35 -2.79 -5.42 -0.20
CA VAL A 35 -1.51 -4.78 0.09
C VAL A 35 -0.92 -5.35 1.38
N ARG A 36 -1.75 -5.63 2.39
CA ARG A 36 -1.33 -6.33 3.59
C ARG A 36 -0.87 -7.77 3.31
N LEU A 37 -1.54 -8.48 2.41
CA LEU A 37 -1.12 -9.82 1.98
C LEU A 37 0.23 -9.78 1.26
N GLU A 38 0.43 -8.83 0.34
CA GLU A 38 1.71 -8.63 -0.36
C GLU A 38 2.84 -8.23 0.59
N LEU A 39 2.55 -7.33 1.53
CA LEU A 39 3.56 -6.87 2.48
C LEU A 39 3.82 -7.87 3.62
N GLY A 40 2.89 -8.81 3.87
CA GLY A 40 2.97 -9.81 4.93
C GLY A 40 3.00 -9.24 6.36
N THR A 41 2.92 -7.92 6.52
CA THR A 41 3.11 -7.24 7.81
C THR A 41 2.27 -5.96 7.91
N GLY A 42 2.38 -5.29 9.05
CA GLY A 42 1.81 -3.98 9.39
C GLY A 42 0.29 -3.92 9.60
N SER A 43 -0.11 -2.81 10.20
CA SER A 43 -1.47 -2.55 10.64
C SER A 43 -2.35 -2.14 9.47
N PHE A 44 -3.57 -2.68 9.45
CA PHE A 44 -4.58 -2.31 8.45
C PHE A 44 -4.81 -0.79 8.39
N ASP A 45 -4.85 -0.15 9.55
CA ASP A 45 -5.06 1.29 9.70
C ASP A 45 -3.93 2.10 9.03
N THR A 46 -2.66 1.74 9.31
CA THR A 46 -1.49 2.35 8.67
C THR A 46 -1.48 2.17 7.16
N ILE A 47 -1.82 0.97 6.68
CA ILE A 47 -1.92 0.69 5.23
C ILE A 47 -3.04 1.53 4.62
N GLN A 48 -4.19 1.64 5.29
CA GLN A 48 -5.31 2.44 4.81
C GLN A 48 -4.98 3.92 4.75
N GLU A 49 -4.30 4.46 5.77
CA GLU A 49 -3.80 5.83 5.79
C GLU A 49 -2.82 6.08 4.65
N HIS A 50 -1.85 5.18 4.46
CA HIS A 50 -0.88 5.29 3.36
C HIS A 50 -1.53 5.17 1.98
N LEU A 51 -2.50 4.27 1.80
CA LEU A 51 -3.28 4.16 0.57
C LEU A 51 -4.13 5.41 0.31
N ARG A 52 -4.63 6.06 1.36
CA ARG A 52 -5.35 7.34 1.25
C ARG A 52 -4.40 8.46 0.81
N THR A 53 -3.22 8.55 1.41
CA THR A 53 -2.16 9.50 1.03
C THR A 53 -1.70 9.30 -0.42
N LEU A 54 -1.62 8.05 -0.88
CA LEU A 54 -1.27 7.71 -2.26
C LEU A 54 -2.44 7.86 -3.25
N GLY A 55 -3.64 8.22 -2.78
CA GLY A 55 -4.82 8.40 -3.63
C GLY A 55 -5.49 7.10 -4.11
N TYR A 56 -5.11 5.94 -3.56
CA TYR A 56 -5.75 4.65 -3.85
C TYR A 56 -7.04 4.44 -3.05
N ALA A 57 -7.16 5.02 -1.85
CA ALA A 57 -8.30 4.75 -0.97
C ALA A 57 -9.56 5.61 -1.23
N THR A 58 -9.53 6.57 -2.17
CA THR A 58 -10.70 7.46 -2.42
C THR A 58 -11.13 7.59 -3.87
N ARG A 59 -10.64 6.72 -4.76
CA ARG A 59 -11.10 6.75 -6.14
C ARG A 59 -11.58 5.37 -6.54
N PRO A 60 -12.88 5.17 -6.85
CA PRO A 60 -13.25 4.05 -7.69
C PRO A 60 -12.45 4.22 -8.98
N ARG A 61 -11.38 3.46 -9.17
CA ARG A 61 -10.73 3.44 -10.47
C ARG A 61 -11.78 2.97 -11.48
N PRO A 62 -11.94 3.67 -12.61
CA PRO A 62 -12.85 3.21 -13.65
C PRO A 62 -12.37 1.83 -14.09
N ARG A 63 -13.31 0.89 -14.11
CA ARG A 63 -13.17 -0.41 -14.75
C ARG A 63 -12.54 -0.19 -16.12
N LYS A 64 -11.30 -0.67 -16.34
CA LYS A 64 -10.85 -0.88 -17.72
C LYS A 64 -11.67 -2.05 -18.27
N LYS A 65 -12.41 -1.72 -19.33
CA LYS A 65 -13.24 -2.59 -20.17
C LYS A 65 -12.41 -3.69 -20.81
#